data_AF-A0AAU6HH41-F1
#
_entry.id   AF-A0AAU6HH41-F1
#
_cell.length_a   1.000
_cell.length_b   1.000
_cell.length_c   1.000
_cell.angle_alpha   90.00
_cell.angle_beta   90.00
_cell.angle_gamma   90.00
#
_symmetry.space_group_name_H-M   'P 1'
#
loop_
_entity.id
_entity.type
_entity.pdbx_description
1 polymer ?
#
loop_
_entity_poly.entity_id
_entity_poly.type
_entity_poly.pdbx_seq_one_letter_code
_entity_poly.pdbx_strand_id
1 'polypeptide(L)'
;MPARFTTAAGHDSCHSVLPEVVATAERLAVVDEVLVMRRGAALALAAEQARTYSCEEAAGFWAVQRWLHTAVPQYRDDLIAIAGLACPLMPAQQPRQLRRSAPAAALPVPA
;
A
#
# COMPACT_ATOMS: atom_id res chain seq x y z
N MET A 1 -15.10 17.71 4.59
CA MET A 1 -15.66 16.33 4.48
C MET A 1 -14.67 15.39 5.13
N PRO A 2 -15.08 14.48 6.04
CA PRO A 2 -14.18 13.46 6.55
C PRO A 2 -13.72 12.53 5.43
N ALA A 3 -12.52 11.95 5.56
CA ALA A 3 -12.01 10.96 4.61
C ALA A 3 -12.92 9.73 4.61
N ARG A 4 -13.16 9.15 3.42
CA ARG A 4 -13.97 7.94 3.22
C ARG A 4 -13.06 6.79 2.81
N PHE A 5 -13.27 5.62 3.43
CA PHE A 5 -12.52 4.41 3.14
C PHE A 5 -13.26 3.58 2.08
N THR A 6 -12.57 3.19 1.00
CA THR A 6 -13.08 2.27 0.00
C THR A 6 -12.57 0.88 0.33
N THR A 7 -13.48 -0.05 0.64
CA THR A 7 -13.13 -1.45 0.93
C THR A 7 -12.83 -2.19 -0.38
N ALA A 8 -12.05 -3.29 -0.31
CA ALA A 8 -11.81 -4.13 -1.48
C ALA A 8 -13.12 -4.74 -1.99
N ALA A 9 -13.95 -5.25 -1.08
CA ALA A 9 -15.26 -5.80 -1.43
C ALA A 9 -16.19 -4.75 -2.08
N GLY A 10 -16.16 -3.50 -1.60
CA GLY A 10 -16.94 -2.40 -2.17
C GLY A 10 -16.45 -2.03 -3.57
N HIS A 11 -15.14 -1.97 -3.76
CA HIS A 11 -14.54 -1.81 -5.08
C HIS A 11 -14.94 -2.93 -6.03
N ASP A 12 -14.79 -4.19 -5.62
CA ASP A 12 -15.02 -5.37 -6.46
C ASP A 12 -16.49 -5.50 -6.84
N SER A 13 -17.41 -5.21 -5.91
CA SER A 13 -18.84 -5.15 -6.21
C SER A 13 -19.13 -4.13 -7.32
N CYS A 14 -18.59 -2.91 -7.21
CA CYS A 14 -18.73 -1.88 -8.25
C CYS A 14 -18.05 -2.26 -9.56
N HIS A 15 -16.90 -2.92 -9.52
CA HIS A 15 -16.17 -3.33 -10.72
C HIS A 15 -16.85 -4.50 -11.44
N SER A 16 -17.44 -5.44 -10.70
CA SER A 16 -18.03 -6.67 -11.24
C SER A 16 -19.22 -6.42 -12.19
N VAL A 17 -19.94 -5.30 -12.03
CA VAL A 17 -21.10 -4.96 -12.86
C VAL A 17 -20.72 -4.33 -14.19
N LEU A 18 -19.49 -3.85 -14.36
CA LEU A 18 -19.08 -3.11 -15.56
C LEU A 18 -19.27 -3.89 -16.88
N PRO A 19 -18.92 -5.19 -16.97
CA PRO A 19 -19.13 -5.95 -18.20
C PRO A 19 -20.61 -6.05 -18.60
N GLU A 20 -21.50 -6.25 -17.63
CA GLU A 20 -22.95 -6.31 -17.89
C GLU A 20 -23.51 -4.95 -18.28
N VAL A 21 -23.07 -3.87 -17.62
CA VAL A 21 -23.46 -2.50 -17.96
C VAL A 21 -23.03 -2.16 -19.38
N VAL A 22 -21.80 -2.48 -19.78
CA VAL A 22 -21.31 -2.24 -21.15
C VAL A 22 -22.13 -3.06 -22.15
N ALA A 23 -22.31 -4.37 -21.92
CA ALA A 23 -23.10 -5.21 -22.81
C ALA A 23 -24.56 -4.75 -22.93
N THR A 24 -25.13 -4.22 -21.84
CA THR A 24 -26.50 -3.67 -21.84
C THR A 24 -26.56 -2.33 -22.59
N ALA A 25 -25.56 -1.48 -22.41
CA ALA A 25 -25.47 -0.20 -23.11
C ALA A 25 -25.37 -0.39 -24.63
N GLU A 26 -24.59 -1.39 -25.07
CA GLU A 26 -24.46 -1.79 -26.47
C GLU A 26 -25.77 -2.35 -27.02
N ARG A 27 -26.41 -3.31 -26.33
CA ARG A 27 -27.68 -3.92 -26.78
C ARG A 27 -28.80 -2.90 -26.94
N LEU A 28 -28.84 -1.90 -26.07
CA LEU A 28 -29.87 -0.86 -26.09
C LEU A 28 -29.48 0.34 -26.96
N ALA A 29 -28.28 0.35 -27.54
CA ALA A 29 -27.74 1.46 -28.33
C ALA A 29 -27.88 2.83 -27.62
N VAL A 30 -27.65 2.87 -26.30
CA VAL A 30 -27.77 4.11 -25.49
C VAL A 30 -26.50 4.97 -25.52
N VAL A 31 -25.43 4.47 -26.12
CA VAL A 31 -24.15 5.17 -26.33
C VAL A 31 -23.65 4.91 -27.75
N ASP A 32 -23.01 5.91 -28.36
CA ASP A 32 -22.45 5.80 -29.72
C ASP A 32 -21.05 5.14 -29.75
N GLU A 33 -20.28 5.26 -28.67
CA GLU A 33 -18.91 4.74 -28.57
C GLU A 33 -18.55 4.31 -27.14
N VAL A 34 -17.77 3.23 -27.00
CA VAL A 34 -17.20 2.75 -25.73
C VAL A 34 -15.67 2.67 -25.86
N LEU A 35 -14.94 3.37 -24.99
CA LEU A 35 -13.47 3.34 -24.96
C LEU A 35 -12.96 2.69 -23.67
N VAL A 36 -11.97 1.81 -23.80
CA VAL A 36 -11.22 1.24 -22.67
C VAL A 36 -9.82 1.81 -22.66
N MET A 37 -9.49 2.58 -21.62
CA MET A 37 -8.16 3.17 -21.45
C MET A 37 -7.32 2.33 -20.49
N ARG A 38 -6.14 1.90 -20.94
CA ARG A 38 -5.13 1.27 -20.09
C ARG A 38 -4.08 2.31 -19.68
N ARG A 39 -3.60 2.23 -18.45
CA ARG A 39 -2.49 3.08 -17.99
C ARG A 39 -1.22 2.74 -18.77
N GLY A 40 -0.70 3.66 -19.58
CA GLY A 40 0.41 3.47 -20.53
C GLY A 40 1.82 3.39 -19.94
N ALA A 41 1.96 3.08 -18.65
CA ALA A 41 3.23 3.05 -17.93
C ALA A 41 3.41 1.74 -17.17
N ALA A 42 3.05 0.60 -17.79
CA ALA A 42 2.98 -0.69 -17.12
C ALA A 42 4.29 -1.08 -16.40
N LEU A 43 5.45 -0.82 -17.00
CA LEU A 43 6.74 -1.11 -16.37
C LEU A 43 7.06 -0.16 -15.20
N ALA A 44 6.82 1.15 -15.35
CA ALA A 44 7.03 2.10 -14.26
C ALA A 44 6.05 1.84 -13.10
N LEU A 45 4.81 1.45 -13.41
CA LEU A 45 3.81 1.05 -12.43
C LEU A 45 4.24 -0.22 -11.70
N ALA A 46 4.72 -1.24 -12.42
CA ALA A 46 5.22 -2.46 -11.81
C ALA A 46 6.45 -2.20 -10.92
N ALA A 47 7.35 -1.31 -11.35
CA ALA A 47 8.50 -0.89 -10.56
C ALA A 47 8.08 -0.17 -9.27
N GLU A 48 7.09 0.73 -9.35
CA GLU A 48 6.56 1.42 -8.16
C GLU A 48 5.81 0.46 -7.23
N GLN A 49 5.03 -0.48 -7.77
CA GLN A 49 4.32 -1.50 -6.97
C GLN A 49 5.28 -2.43 -6.21
N ALA A 50 6.47 -2.67 -6.76
CA ALA A 50 7.50 -3.49 -6.13
C ALA A 50 8.48 -2.66 -5.27
N ARG A 51 8.31 -1.33 -5.20
CA ARG A 51 9.20 -0.46 -4.43
C ARG A 51 9.09 -0.77 -2.95
N THR A 52 10.22 -1.01 -2.29
CA THR A 52 10.27 -1.16 -0.84
C THR A 52 10.03 0.17 -0.15
N TYR A 53 9.31 0.12 0.97
CA TYR A 53 9.08 1.28 1.83
C TYR A 53 10.40 1.72 2.47
N SER A 54 10.57 3.03 2.61
CA SER A 54 11.58 3.57 3.53
C SER A 54 11.19 3.29 4.98
N CYS A 55 12.16 3.40 5.89
CA CYS A 55 11.90 3.25 7.33
C CYS A 55 10.86 4.26 7.86
N GLU A 56 10.87 5.49 7.35
CA GLU A 56 9.92 6.53 7.73
C GLU A 56 8.50 6.21 7.22
N GLU A 57 8.37 5.85 5.94
CA GLU A 57 7.08 5.44 5.35
C GLU A 57 6.51 4.21 6.08
N ALA A 58 7.35 3.23 6.41
CA ALA A 58 6.96 2.06 7.17
C ALA A 58 6.46 2.42 8.59
N ALA A 59 7.15 3.31 9.29
CA ALA A 59 6.73 3.78 10.61
C ALA A 59 5.37 4.51 10.54
N GLY A 60 5.20 5.37 9.54
CA GLY A 60 3.93 6.06 9.27
C GLY A 60 2.80 5.08 8.95
N PHE A 61 3.05 4.12 8.06
CA PHE A 61 2.10 3.07 7.70
C PHE A 61 1.59 2.32 8.94
N TRP A 62 2.50 1.82 9.79
CA TRP A 62 2.09 1.08 10.99
C TRP A 62 1.38 1.95 12.03
N ALA A 63 1.71 3.24 12.12
CA ALA A 63 0.99 4.17 13.00
C ALA A 63 -0.45 4.38 12.53
N VAL A 64 -0.66 4.63 11.24
CA VAL A 64 -1.99 4.77 10.64
C VAL A 64 -2.77 3.47 10.76
N GLN A 65 -2.13 2.33 10.49
CA GLN A 65 -2.75 1.01 10.59
C GLN A 65 -3.30 0.75 12.00
N ARG A 66 -2.51 1.03 13.05
CA ARG A 66 -2.97 0.91 14.44
C ARG A 66 -4.13 1.83 14.75
N TRP A 67 -4.08 3.07 14.29
CA TRP A 67 -5.17 4.03 14.49
C TRP A 67 -6.46 3.57 13.80
N LEU A 68 -6.38 3.10 12.55
CA LEU A 68 -7.52 2.59 11.78
C LEU A 68 -8.15 1.37 12.44
N HIS A 69 -7.36 0.43 12.97
CA HIS A 69 -7.90 -0.72 13.70
C HIS A 69 -8.75 -0.33 14.92
N THR A 70 -8.48 0.83 15.54
CA THR A 70 -9.28 1.37 16.64
C THR A 70 -10.46 2.19 16.14
N ALA A 71 -10.27 3.02 15.10
CA ALA A 71 -11.27 3.97 14.61
C ALA A 71 -12.37 3.31 13.76
N VAL A 72 -12.06 2.22 13.05
CA VAL A 72 -12.98 1.56 12.11
C VAL A 72 -12.95 0.02 12.26
N PRO A 73 -13.37 -0.52 13.41
CA PRO A 73 -13.26 -1.95 13.70
C PRO A 73 -14.02 -2.86 12.71
N GLN A 74 -15.08 -2.35 12.06
CA GLN A 74 -15.85 -3.08 11.06
C GLN A 74 -15.09 -3.41 9.77
N TYR A 75 -13.94 -2.76 9.50
CA TYR A 75 -13.11 -3.03 8.32
C TYR A 75 -11.83 -3.80 8.66
N ARG A 76 -11.84 -4.56 9.76
CA ARG A 76 -10.66 -5.29 10.25
C ARG A 76 -10.04 -6.20 9.20
N ASP A 77 -10.86 -6.91 8.42
CA ASP A 77 -10.38 -7.86 7.41
C ASP A 77 -9.69 -7.14 6.25
N ASP A 78 -10.25 -6.02 5.76
CA ASP A 78 -9.61 -5.17 4.75
C ASP A 78 -8.27 -4.62 5.26
N LEU A 79 -8.23 -4.16 6.52
CA LEU A 79 -7.00 -3.67 7.12
C LEU A 79 -5.93 -4.77 7.21
N ILE A 80 -6.31 -5.99 7.57
CA ILE A 80 -5.40 -7.16 7.57
C ILE A 80 -4.90 -7.45 6.15
N ALA A 81 -5.79 -7.43 5.15
CA ALA A 81 -5.41 -7.66 3.76
C ALA A 81 -4.41 -6.61 3.26
N ILE A 82 -4.66 -5.32 3.54
CA ILE A 82 -3.74 -4.22 3.21
C ILE A 82 -2.37 -4.42 3.88
N ALA A 83 -2.36 -4.78 5.17
CA ALA A 83 -1.12 -5.07 5.88
C ALA A 83 -0.38 -6.28 5.30
N GLY A 84 -1.10 -7.31 4.86
CA GLY A 84 -0.54 -8.49 4.19
C GLY A 84 0.16 -8.15 2.87
N LEU A 85 -0.41 -7.24 2.08
CA LEU A 85 0.20 -6.74 0.84
C LEU A 85 1.44 -5.87 1.11
N ALA A 86 1.39 -5.05 2.17
CA ALA A 86 2.48 -4.13 2.50
C ALA A 86 3.66 -4.83 3.20
N CYS A 87 3.41 -5.88 3.99
CA CYS A 87 4.41 -6.59 4.77
C CYS A 87 5.67 -7.01 3.99
N PRO A 88 5.59 -7.65 2.80
CA PRO A 88 6.78 -8.03 2.02
C PRO A 88 7.57 -6.83 1.47
N LEU A 89 6.97 -5.63 1.45
CA LEU A 89 7.60 -4.39 0.97
C LEU A 89 8.25 -3.59 2.11
N MET A 90 8.06 -4.01 3.36
CA MET A 90 8.67 -3.34 4.51
C MET A 90 10.18 -3.56 4.51
N PRO A 91 10.97 -2.56 4.94
CA PRO A 91 12.39 -2.78 5.14
C PRO A 91 12.53 -3.89 6.18
N ALA A 92 13.30 -4.93 5.88
CA ALA A 92 13.73 -5.90 6.88
C ALA A 92 14.28 -5.08 8.05
N GLN A 93 13.67 -5.23 9.23
CA GLN A 93 14.08 -4.47 10.41
C GLN A 93 15.55 -4.80 10.62
N GLN A 94 16.45 -3.93 10.15
CA GLN A 94 17.86 -4.07 10.43
C GLN A 94 17.93 -4.11 11.96
N PRO A 95 18.35 -5.22 12.57
CA PRO A 95 18.49 -5.28 14.01
C PRO A 95 19.34 -4.07 14.35
N ARG A 96 18.75 -3.13 15.11
CA ARG A 96 19.31 -1.81 15.46
C ARG A 96 20.81 -1.99 15.46
N GLN A 97 21.51 -1.38 14.49
CA GLN A 97 22.96 -1.43 14.46
C GLN A 97 23.40 -1.00 15.85
N LEU A 98 23.75 -1.99 16.68
CA LEU A 98 24.37 -1.77 17.96
C LEU A 98 25.55 -0.95 17.56
N ARG A 99 25.50 0.36 17.86
CA ARG A 99 26.58 1.31 17.58
C ARG A 99 27.85 0.53 17.78
N ARG A 100 28.53 0.20 16.69
CA ARG A 100 29.79 -0.50 16.73
C ARG A 100 30.60 0.38 17.65
N SER A 101 30.85 -0.14 18.86
CA SER A 101 31.50 0.63 19.92
C SER A 101 32.70 1.29 19.26
N ALA A 102 32.83 2.61 19.45
CA ALA A 102 33.97 3.35 18.94
C ALA A 102 35.24 2.53 19.25
N PRO A 103 36.21 2.43 18.32
CA PRO A 103 37.47 1.78 18.64
C PRO A 103 38.00 2.45 19.90
N ALA A 104 38.25 1.64 20.93
CA ALA A 104 38.78 2.10 22.20
C ALA A 104 39.97 3.00 21.89
N ALA A 105 39.84 4.29 22.21
CA ALA A 105 40.93 5.23 22.09
C ALA A 105 42.12 4.62 22.83
N ALA A 106 43.22 4.40 22.11
CA ALA A 106 44.46 3.95 22.70
C ALA A 106 44.82 4.92 23.82
N LEU A 107 44.84 4.41 25.05
CA LEU A 107 45.29 5.17 26.22
C LEU A 107 46.76 5.57 25.97
N PRO A 108 47.15 6.82 26.28
CA PRO A 108 48.53 7.24 26.15
C PRO A 108 49.38 6.46 27.16
N VAL A 109 50.46 5.85 26.67
CA VAL A 109 51.51 5.25 27.51
C VAL A 109 52.31 6.39 28.14
N PRO A 110 52.50 6.42 29.48
CA PRO A 110 53.30 7.46 30.13
C PRO A 110 54.80 7.18 30.02
N ALA A 111 55.54 8.27 29.71
CA ALA A 111 56.98 8.56 29.78
C ALA A 111 57.99 7.51 29.28
#